data_AF-A0A1H9ZNX2-F1
#
_entry.id   AF-A0A1H9ZNX2-F1
#
_cell.length_a   1.000
_cell.length_b   1.000
_cell.length_c   1.000
_cell.angle_alpha   90.00
_cell.angle_beta   90.00
_cell.angle_gamma   90.00
#
_symmetry.space_group_name_H-M   'P 1'
#
loop_
_entity.id
_entity.type
_entity.pdbx_description
1 polymer ?
#
loop_
_entity_poly.entity_id
_entity_poly.type
_entity_poly.pdbx_seq_one_letter_code
_entity_poly.pdbx_strand_id
1 'polypeptide(L)' 'MEYQGSCLCKGVQFKINGDFESFYLCHCSYCRKDTGSAHAANLL' A
#
# COMPACT_ATOMS: atom_id res chain seq x y z
N MET A 1 7.21 -12.86 -7.87
CA MET A 1 7.11 -13.39 -6.49
C MET A 1 5.64 -13.48 -6.06
N GLU A 2 5.27 -14.20 -4.97
CA GLU A 2 3.89 -14.20 -4.42
C GLU A 2 3.87 -13.45 -3.07
N TYR A 3 2.96 -12.49 -2.91
CA TYR A 3 2.79 -11.68 -1.72
C TYR A 3 1.36 -11.80 -1.17
N GLN A 4 1.22 -11.73 0.16
CA GLN A 4 -0.06 -11.74 0.85
C GLN A 4 -0.39 -10.37 1.41
N GLY A 5 -1.64 -9.94 1.26
CA GLY A 5 -2.12 -8.67 1.78
C GLY A 5 -3.50 -8.80 2.44
N SER A 6 -3.81 -7.85 3.32
CA SER A 6 -5.12 -7.77 3.97
C SER A 6 -5.44 -6.34 4.39
N CYS A 7 -6.72 -6.03 4.60
CA CYS A 7 -7.09 -4.81 5.32
C CYS A 7 -6.80 -4.95 6.82
N LEU A 8 -6.66 -3.83 7.54
CA LEU A 8 -6.27 -3.84 8.97
C LEU A 8 -7.25 -4.61 9.87
N CYS A 9 -8.55 -4.59 9.55
CA CYS A 9 -9.55 -5.37 10.28
C CYS A 9 -9.61 -6.84 9.86
N LYS A 10 -8.81 -7.26 8.87
CA LYS A 10 -8.71 -8.63 8.33
C LYS A 10 -9.95 -9.17 7.64
N GLY A 11 -10.98 -8.33 7.43
CA GLY A 11 -12.20 -8.70 6.69
C GLY A 11 -11.97 -8.94 5.20
N VAL A 12 -10.88 -8.42 4.65
CA VAL A 12 -10.45 -8.61 3.25
C VAL A 12 -9.04 -9.15 3.23
N GLN A 13 -8.81 -10.21 2.46
CA GLN A 13 -7.52 -10.87 2.26
C GLN A 13 -7.31 -11.13 0.77
N PHE A 14 -6.10 -10.93 0.28
CA PHE A 14 -5.76 -11.05 -1.14
C PHE A 14 -4.31 -11.51 -1.35
N LYS A 15 -4.03 -11.94 -2.57
CA LYS A 15 -2.69 -12.33 -3.03
C LYS A 15 -2.28 -11.51 -4.24
N ILE A 16 -1.01 -11.14 -4.32
CA ILE A 16 -0.40 -10.44 -5.46
C ILE A 16 0.70 -11.33 -6.02
N ASN A 17 0.65 -11.57 -7.33
CA ASN A 17 1.67 -12.30 -8.06
C ASN A 17 2.40 -11.34 -9.00
N GLY A 18 3.72 -11.30 -8.90
CA GLY A 18 4.57 -10.39 -9.67
C GLY A 18 5.73 -9.87 -8.85
N ASP A 19 6.52 -8.98 -9.43
CA ASP A 19 7.58 -8.26 -8.75
C ASP A 19 7.21 -6.77 -8.75
N PHE A 20 7.70 -6.00 -7.77
CA PHE A 20 7.45 -4.55 -7.70
C PHE A 20 8.64 -3.81 -8.32
N GLU A 21 8.37 -2.79 -9.14
CA GLU A 21 9.43 -2.04 -9.81
C GLU A 21 10.10 -1.08 -8.82
N SER A 22 9.32 -0.42 -7.97
CA SER A 22 9.86 0.40 -6.89
C SER A 22 8.89 0.58 -5.72
N PHE A 23 9.45 0.98 -4.58
CA PHE A 23 8.70 1.38 -3.40
C PHE A 23 9.08 2.81 -3.02
N TYR A 24 8.09 3.64 -2.70
CA TYR A 24 8.34 5.03 -2.32
C TYR A 24 7.28 5.58 -1.37
N LEU A 25 7.64 6.65 -0.67
CA LEU A 25 6.74 7.36 0.25
C LEU A 25 6.14 8.58 -0.46
N CYS A 26 4.82 8.58 -0.64
CA CYS A 26 4.11 9.68 -1.29
C CYS A 26 3.63 10.70 -0.26
N HIS A 27 4.03 11.95 -0.45
CA HIS A 27 3.71 13.07 0.43
C HIS A 27 2.67 14.02 -0.17
N CYS A 28 1.85 13.59 -1.12
CA CYS A 28 0.80 14.47 -1.66
C CYS A 28 -0.33 14.67 -0.63
N SER A 29 -1.14 15.73 -0.81
CA SER A 29 -2.25 16.03 0.11
C SER A 29 -3.31 14.93 0.15
N TYR A 30 -3.60 14.30 -0.99
CA TYR A 30 -4.55 13.19 -1.07
C TYR A 30 -4.09 11.99 -0.27
N CYS A 31 -2.86 11.52 -0.47
CA CYS A 31 -2.30 10.37 0.26
C CYS A 31 -2.30 10.62 1.77
N ARG A 32 -1.85 11.79 2.23
CA ARG A 32 -1.90 12.12 3.67
C ARG A 32 -3.31 12.12 4.24
N LYS A 33 -4.29 12.63 3.47
CA LYS A 33 -5.69 12.67 3.90
C LYS A 33 -6.32 11.29 3.94
N ASP A 34 -6.00 10.43 2.98
CA ASP A 34 -6.53 9.08 2.86
C ASP A 34 -6.01 8.16 3.97
N THR A 35 -4.69 8.20 4.23
CA THR A 35 -4.06 7.36 5.24
C THR A 35 -4.11 7.95 6.66
N GLY A 36 -4.35 9.25 6.80
CA GLY A 36 -4.27 9.96 8.07
C GLY A 36 -2.84 10.08 8.64
N SER A 37 -1.82 9.77 7.84
CA SER A 37 -0.40 9.78 8.22
C SER A 37 0.39 10.86 7.47
N ALA A 38 1.69 11.01 7.79
CA ALA A 38 2.57 11.98 7.12
C ALA A 38 2.84 11.64 5.63
N HIS A 39 2.60 10.40 5.21
CA HIS A 39 2.79 9.90 3.84
C HIS A 39 2.08 8.55 3.65
N ALA A 40 1.81 8.17 2.40
CA ALA A 40 1.43 6.81 2.03
C ALA A 40 2.65 6.01 1.55
N ALA A 41 2.66 4.71 1.83
CA ALA A 41 3.63 3.76 1.33
C ALA A 41 3.08 3.12 0.05
N ASN A 42 3.61 3.52 -1.10
CA ASN A 42 3.09 3.12 -2.41
C ASN A 42 4.11 2.29 -3.19
N LEU A 43 3.60 1.51 -4.12
CA LEU A 43 4.36 0.70 -5.06
C LEU A 43 4.24 1.32 -6.46
N LEU A 44 5.30 1.24 -7.25
CA LEU A 44 5.29 1.43 -8.70
C LEU A 44 5.33 0.04 -9.36
#